data_AF-A0A1H3GYX6-F1
#
_entry.id   AF-A0A1H3GYX6-F1
#
_cell.length_a   1.000
_cell.length_b   1.000
_cell.length_c   1.000
_cell.angle_alpha   90.00
_cell.angle_beta   90.00
_cell.angle_gamma   90.00
#
_symmetry.space_group_name_H-M   'P 1'
#
loop_
_entity.id
_entity.type
_entity.pdbx_description
1 polymer ?
#
loop_
_entity_poly.entity_id
_entity_poly.type
_entity_poly.pdbx_seq_one_letter_code
_entity_poly.pdbx_strand_id
1 'polypeptide(L)'
;YSVNRAPLLEILAQRATDLNVDVRYEHAAEDLSEFADADLIVVADGANSRTRQRYAEEFGTQVGHGRNPYIWLGTDRVFDMFTFDFEETPEGWIWFHAYPSSAGISTFIVECQDTTWRGLGLDQMGPDDTVRLLERIFADQLRGGSLISHSRGKPAAWQRFTQVYNQTWLHENVVLIGDAAHTTHFTIGSGTRLAMLDAIVLAQCLFDHGDMTAALKEFDEQGHAQLRLAQTAARTSMAWFENVDRYADRNAVDFTFAMAGRHGLQPPWRYQQHRINQNLLVRKGKRLAGVGQRWLRARRRGESWR
;
A
#
# COMPACT_ATOMS: atom_id res chain seq x y z
N TYR A 1 9.03 -10.72 -4.39
CA TYR A 1 9.21 -11.30 -3.05
C TYR A 1 8.23 -10.65 -2.11
N SER A 2 7.60 -11.40 -1.22
CA SER A 2 6.82 -10.89 -0.09
C SER A 2 7.52 -11.28 1.21
N VAL A 3 7.37 -10.47 2.25
CA VAL A 3 7.93 -10.72 3.58
C VAL A 3 6.92 -10.23 4.61
N ASN A 4 6.79 -10.95 5.73
CA ASN A 4 5.95 -10.48 6.83
C ASN A 4 6.62 -9.25 7.48
N ARG A 5 5.81 -8.29 7.89
CA ARG A 5 6.26 -7.05 8.55
C ARG A 5 7.09 -7.31 9.81
N ALA A 6 6.71 -8.25 10.67
CA ALA A 6 7.43 -8.50 11.93
C ALA A 6 8.87 -9.01 11.67
N PRO A 7 9.10 -10.08 10.89
CA PRO A 7 10.45 -10.49 10.50
C PRO A 7 11.24 -9.41 9.76
N LEU A 8 10.59 -8.62 8.88
CA LEU A 8 11.26 -7.51 8.20
C LEU A 8 11.80 -6.47 9.19
N LEU A 9 10.98 -6.07 10.18
CA LEU A 9 11.39 -5.12 11.21
C LEU A 9 12.51 -5.69 12.07
N GLU A 10 12.45 -6.97 12.43
CA GLU A 10 13.51 -7.65 13.19
C GLU A 10 14.84 -7.65 12.43
N ILE A 11 14.83 -7.99 11.14
CA ILE A 11 16.03 -7.95 10.28
C ILE A 11 16.62 -6.55 10.22
N LEU A 12 15.79 -5.52 10.05
CA LEU A 12 16.24 -4.13 9.95
C LEU A 12 16.78 -3.61 11.29
N ALA A 13 16.11 -3.90 12.40
CA ALA A 13 16.54 -3.51 13.73
C ALA A 13 17.86 -4.20 14.11
N GLN A 14 17.96 -5.52 13.86
CA GLN A 14 19.21 -6.26 14.09
C GLN A 14 20.36 -5.66 13.26
N ARG A 15 20.11 -5.33 11.99
CA ARG A 15 21.12 -4.72 11.15
C ARG A 15 21.55 -3.34 11.66
N ALA A 16 20.63 -2.54 12.20
CA ALA A 16 20.96 -1.24 12.80
C ALA A 16 21.84 -1.41 14.04
N THR A 17 21.50 -2.37 14.93
CA THR A 17 22.31 -2.70 16.10
C THR A 17 23.70 -3.22 15.73
N ASP A 18 23.82 -4.07 14.70
CA ASP A 18 25.12 -4.54 14.18
C ASP A 18 26.03 -3.39 13.68
N LEU A 19 25.42 -2.25 13.35
CA LEU A 19 26.10 -1.02 12.92
C LEU A 19 26.26 0.00 14.06
N ASN A 20 26.02 -0.41 15.31
CA ASN A 20 26.10 0.40 16.53
C ASN A 20 25.06 1.53 16.63
N VAL A 21 23.91 1.39 15.97
CA VAL A 21 22.77 2.29 16.21
C VAL A 21 22.12 1.91 17.55
N ASP A 22 21.91 2.90 18.42
CA ASP A 22 21.16 2.73 19.68
C ASP A 22 19.66 2.60 19.37
N VAL A 23 19.10 1.41 19.59
CA VAL A 23 17.69 1.09 19.35
C VAL A 23 17.01 0.85 20.69
N ARG A 24 16.11 1.76 21.08
CA ARG A 24 15.36 1.68 22.34
C ARG A 24 13.91 1.28 22.09
N TYR A 25 13.48 0.17 22.69
CA TYR A 25 12.08 -0.27 22.68
C TYR A 25 11.31 0.30 23.85
N GLU A 26 9.98 0.33 23.75
CA GLU A 26 9.06 0.83 24.79
C GLU A 26 9.33 2.30 25.21
N HIS A 27 10.07 3.04 24.37
CA HIS A 27 10.40 4.45 24.58
C HIS A 27 9.63 5.32 23.58
N ALA A 28 8.50 5.85 23.99
CA ALA A 28 7.70 6.75 23.14
C ALA A 28 8.24 8.18 23.23
N ALA A 29 8.72 8.73 22.11
CA ALA A 29 9.12 10.14 22.00
C ALA A 29 7.88 11.05 22.00
N GLU A 30 7.47 11.53 23.18
CA GLU A 30 6.27 12.39 23.33
C GLU A 30 6.56 13.89 23.14
N ASP A 31 7.79 14.29 23.45
CA ASP A 31 8.28 15.65 23.33
C ASP A 31 9.66 15.65 22.68
N LEU A 32 9.83 16.50 21.67
CA LEU A 32 11.10 16.64 20.98
C LEU A 32 12.15 17.36 21.83
N SER A 33 11.73 18.04 22.91
CA SER A 33 12.65 18.68 23.86
C SER A 33 13.62 17.69 24.53
N GLU A 34 13.26 16.40 24.58
CA GLU A 34 14.16 15.31 25.02
C GLU A 34 15.41 15.18 24.13
N PHE A 35 15.31 15.60 22.87
CA PHE A 35 16.35 15.48 21.85
C PHE A 35 16.86 16.86 21.40
N ALA A 36 16.77 17.87 22.27
CA ALA A 36 17.16 19.24 21.94
C ALA A 36 18.65 19.41 21.59
N ASP A 37 19.49 18.44 21.97
CA ASP A 37 20.92 18.36 21.64
C ASP A 37 21.21 17.66 20.31
N ALA A 38 20.20 17.08 19.65
CA ALA A 38 20.37 16.42 18.37
C ALA A 38 20.51 17.42 17.22
N ASP A 39 21.50 17.21 16.35
CA ASP A 39 21.67 18.03 15.13
C ASP A 39 20.53 17.84 14.13
N LEU A 40 19.86 16.68 14.15
CA LEU A 40 18.77 16.30 13.27
C LEU A 40 17.82 15.32 13.96
N ILE A 41 16.51 15.56 13.82
CA ILE A 41 15.43 14.69 14.29
C ILE A 41 14.68 14.14 13.08
N VAL A 42 14.74 12.82 12.89
CA VAL A 42 14.01 12.12 11.81
C VAL A 42 12.73 11.48 12.37
N VAL A 43 11.58 11.95 11.90
CA VAL A 43 10.26 11.51 12.35
C VAL A 43 9.71 10.45 11.39
N ALA A 44 9.68 9.20 11.87
CA ALA A 44 9.20 8.03 11.14
C ALA A 44 8.08 7.26 11.88
N ASP A 45 7.28 7.97 12.69
CA ASP A 45 6.23 7.43 13.57
C ASP A 45 4.89 7.12 12.84
N GLY A 46 4.88 7.26 11.52
CA GLY A 46 3.84 6.75 10.62
C GLY A 46 2.60 7.64 10.50
N ALA A 47 1.52 7.07 9.96
CA ALA A 47 0.33 7.83 9.55
C ALA A 47 -0.30 8.67 10.68
N ASN A 48 -0.20 8.20 11.93
CA ASN A 48 -0.72 8.89 13.12
C ASN A 48 0.35 9.75 13.82
N SER A 49 1.34 10.23 13.08
CA SER A 49 2.46 11.02 13.60
C SER A 49 2.01 12.11 14.56
N ARG A 50 2.50 12.07 15.81
CA ARG A 50 2.18 13.07 16.85
C ARG A 50 2.92 14.37 16.57
N THR A 51 4.18 14.26 16.15
CA THR A 51 5.02 15.42 15.79
C THR A 51 4.43 16.19 14.62
N ARG A 52 4.03 15.51 13.54
CA ARG A 52 3.36 16.18 12.41
C ARG A 52 2.09 16.90 12.86
N GLN A 53 1.29 16.28 13.74
CA GLN A 53 0.07 16.91 14.24
C GLN A 53 0.35 18.15 15.10
N ARG A 54 1.42 18.13 15.89
CA ARG A 54 1.83 19.26 16.74
C ARG A 54 2.28 20.46 15.92
N TYR A 55 3.06 20.23 14.86
CA TYR A 55 3.61 21.28 13.99
C TYR A 55 2.90 21.33 12.63
N ALA A 56 1.57 21.13 12.65
CA ALA A 56 0.78 20.97 11.43
C ALA A 56 0.76 22.25 10.57
N GLU A 57 0.83 23.43 11.19
CA GLU A 57 0.86 24.71 10.47
C GLU A 57 2.19 24.90 9.74
N GLU A 58 3.29 24.53 10.38
CA GLU A 58 4.65 24.67 9.87
C GLU A 58 4.93 23.71 8.71
N PHE A 59 4.45 22.47 8.80
CA PHE A 59 4.51 21.50 7.69
C PHE A 59 3.49 21.80 6.58
N GLY A 60 2.53 22.68 6.81
CA GLY A 60 1.37 22.87 5.94
C GLY A 60 0.56 21.58 5.77
N THR A 61 0.37 20.83 6.86
CA THR A 61 -0.30 19.53 6.86
C THR A 61 -1.77 19.66 6.48
N GLN A 62 -2.18 18.85 5.51
CA GLN A 62 -3.57 18.64 5.14
C GLN A 62 -3.91 17.16 5.29
N VAL A 63 -5.01 16.88 6.00
CA VAL A 63 -5.51 15.52 6.20
C VAL A 63 -6.86 15.38 5.50
N GLY A 64 -6.91 14.48 4.52
CA GLY A 64 -8.14 14.04 3.87
C GLY A 64 -8.50 12.62 4.28
N HIS A 65 -9.73 12.21 3.97
CA HIS A 65 -10.18 10.84 4.14
C HIS A 65 -10.72 10.29 2.82
N GLY A 66 -10.36 9.05 2.51
CA GLY A 66 -11.00 8.29 1.42
C GLY A 66 -12.51 8.16 1.65
N ARG A 67 -13.26 8.00 0.57
CA ARG A 67 -14.73 7.88 0.61
C ARG A 67 -15.16 6.49 1.07
N ASN A 68 -14.43 5.47 0.66
CA ASN A 68 -14.77 4.09 0.93
C ASN A 68 -14.33 3.67 2.34
N PRO A 69 -15.24 3.06 3.13
CA PRO A 69 -14.88 2.28 4.29
C PRO A 69 -14.13 1.01 3.87
N TYR A 70 -13.13 0.63 4.65
CA TYR A 70 -12.46 -0.67 4.53
C TYR A 70 -12.17 -1.28 5.89
N ILE A 71 -12.03 -2.60 5.94
CA ILE A 71 -11.63 -3.37 7.11
C ILE A 71 -10.50 -4.33 6.74
N TRP A 72 -9.47 -4.39 7.58
CA TRP A 72 -8.31 -5.25 7.36
C TRP A 72 -8.43 -6.54 8.17
N LEU A 73 -8.63 -7.66 7.49
CA LEU A 73 -8.77 -8.98 8.08
C LEU A 73 -7.62 -9.90 7.63
N GLY A 74 -7.49 -11.03 8.31
CA GLY A 74 -6.78 -12.20 7.81
C GLY A 74 -7.75 -13.29 7.37
N THR A 75 -7.23 -14.36 6.78
CA THR A 75 -7.98 -15.59 6.54
C THR A 75 -7.04 -16.79 6.50
N ASP A 76 -7.52 -17.96 6.90
CA ASP A 76 -6.84 -19.24 6.73
C ASP A 76 -6.91 -19.77 5.28
N ARG A 77 -7.72 -19.12 4.43
CA ARG A 77 -7.72 -19.37 2.99
C ARG A 77 -6.43 -18.83 2.38
N VAL A 78 -5.54 -19.72 1.94
CA VAL A 78 -4.31 -19.33 1.24
C VAL A 78 -4.61 -18.85 -0.18
N PHE A 79 -4.27 -17.60 -0.45
CA PHE A 79 -4.19 -17.00 -1.78
C PHE A 79 -2.73 -16.99 -2.24
N ASP A 80 -2.41 -17.70 -3.32
CA ASP A 80 -1.03 -17.82 -3.84
C ASP A 80 -0.57 -16.59 -4.65
N MET A 81 -1.50 -15.70 -4.97
CA MET A 81 -1.27 -14.49 -5.73
C MET A 81 -2.11 -13.34 -5.20
N PHE A 82 -1.75 -12.12 -5.59
CA PHE A 82 -2.59 -10.97 -5.32
C PHE A 82 -3.91 -11.10 -6.10
N THR A 83 -5.02 -11.13 -5.37
CA THR A 83 -6.37 -11.33 -5.90
C THR A 83 -7.25 -10.14 -5.55
N PHE A 84 -7.99 -9.68 -6.56
CA PHE A 84 -9.13 -8.80 -6.40
C PHE A 84 -10.36 -9.62 -6.79
N ASP A 85 -11.40 -9.57 -5.98
CA ASP A 85 -12.67 -10.22 -6.29
C ASP A 85 -13.82 -9.31 -5.84
N PHE A 86 -14.90 -9.31 -6.60
CA PHE A 86 -16.00 -8.34 -6.49
C PHE A 86 -17.30 -9.11 -6.44
N GLU A 87 -18.07 -8.89 -5.39
CA GLU A 87 -19.38 -9.49 -5.17
C GLU A 87 -20.47 -8.42 -5.25
N GLU A 88 -21.55 -8.74 -5.95
CA GLU A 88 -22.73 -7.90 -6.04
C GLU A 88 -23.72 -8.31 -4.93
N THR A 89 -24.08 -7.35 -4.09
CA THR A 89 -25.12 -7.52 -3.08
C THR A 89 -26.35 -6.68 -3.47
N PRO A 90 -27.53 -6.92 -2.86
CA PRO A 90 -28.69 -6.04 -3.06
C PRO A 90 -28.42 -4.56 -2.76
N GLU A 91 -27.44 -4.28 -1.90
CA GLU A 91 -27.05 -2.93 -1.47
C GLU A 91 -25.89 -2.34 -2.30
N GLY A 92 -25.45 -3.06 -3.33
CA GLY A 92 -24.35 -2.68 -4.23
C GLY A 92 -23.12 -3.56 -4.10
N TRP A 93 -22.03 -3.11 -4.71
CA TRP A 93 -20.79 -3.89 -4.85
C TRP A 93 -19.90 -3.82 -3.61
N ILE A 94 -19.39 -4.98 -3.21
CA ILE A 94 -18.38 -5.15 -2.16
C ILE A 94 -17.25 -6.02 -2.69
N TRP A 95 -16.02 -5.71 -2.34
CA TRP A 95 -14.86 -6.43 -2.87
C TRP A 95 -13.81 -6.66 -1.80
N PHE A 96 -12.85 -7.53 -2.11
CA PHE A 96 -11.68 -7.71 -1.29
C PHE A 96 -10.38 -7.66 -2.08
N HIS A 97 -9.31 -7.35 -1.34
CA HIS A 97 -7.92 -7.47 -1.77
C HIS A 97 -7.28 -8.57 -0.92
N ALA A 98 -6.89 -9.67 -1.55
CA ALA A 98 -6.24 -10.78 -0.87
C ALA A 98 -4.84 -11.05 -1.41
N TYR A 99 -3.90 -11.35 -0.51
CA TYR A 99 -2.54 -11.73 -0.88
C TYR A 99 -1.89 -12.59 0.20
N PRO A 100 -0.90 -13.41 -0.16
CA PRO A 100 -0.27 -14.31 0.80
C PRO A 100 0.42 -13.53 1.91
N SER A 101 0.14 -13.93 3.15
CA SER A 101 0.90 -13.53 4.33
C SER A 101 1.79 -14.71 4.78
N SER A 102 2.24 -14.71 6.03
CA SER A 102 3.04 -15.82 6.58
C SER A 102 2.18 -16.92 7.20
N ALA A 103 2.79 -18.09 7.41
CA ALA A 103 2.24 -19.18 8.22
C ALA A 103 0.88 -19.71 7.75
N GLY A 104 0.66 -19.78 6.43
CA GLY A 104 -0.57 -20.31 5.85
C GLY A 104 -1.78 -19.38 6.00
N ILE A 105 -1.56 -18.12 6.32
CA ILE A 105 -2.59 -17.08 6.39
C ILE A 105 -2.45 -16.14 5.18
N SER A 106 -3.56 -15.62 4.69
CA SER A 106 -3.60 -14.52 3.73
C SER A 106 -4.16 -13.26 4.36
N THR A 107 -3.68 -12.10 3.90
CA THR A 107 -4.36 -10.83 4.16
C THR A 107 -5.67 -10.82 3.37
N PHE A 108 -6.73 -10.28 3.96
CA PHE A 108 -8.05 -10.15 3.34
C PHE A 108 -8.63 -8.76 3.69
N ILE A 109 -8.44 -7.77 2.82
CA ILE A 109 -8.92 -6.41 3.06
C ILE A 109 -10.25 -6.26 2.33
N VAL A 110 -11.32 -6.00 3.05
CA VAL A 110 -12.65 -5.77 2.46
C VAL A 110 -12.91 -4.28 2.34
N GLU A 111 -13.50 -3.86 1.23
CA GLU A 111 -13.81 -2.47 0.91
C GLU A 111 -15.12 -2.40 0.11
N CYS A 112 -15.90 -1.34 0.32
CA CYS A 112 -17.07 -1.02 -0.50
C CYS A 112 -17.34 0.48 -0.48
N GLN A 113 -18.33 0.92 -1.27
CA GLN A 113 -18.83 2.29 -1.18
C GLN A 113 -19.61 2.52 0.13
N ASP A 114 -19.63 3.76 0.62
CA ASP A 114 -20.32 4.13 1.86
C ASP A 114 -21.81 3.76 1.86
N THR A 115 -22.46 3.85 0.70
CA THR A 115 -23.86 3.46 0.51
C THR A 115 -24.08 1.96 0.75
N THR A 116 -23.23 1.11 0.16
CA THR A 116 -23.29 -0.34 0.36
C THR A 116 -22.91 -0.73 1.79
N TRP A 117 -21.90 -0.07 2.36
CA TRP A 117 -21.49 -0.28 3.76
C TRP A 117 -22.65 -0.03 4.73
N ARG A 118 -23.35 1.09 4.59
CA ARG A 118 -24.53 1.43 5.41
C ARG A 118 -25.74 0.55 5.08
N GLY A 119 -25.99 0.25 3.81
CA GLY A 119 -27.09 -0.61 3.38
C GLY A 119 -26.98 -2.02 3.97
N LEU A 120 -25.78 -2.57 4.05
CA LEU A 120 -25.49 -3.85 4.70
C LEU A 120 -25.50 -3.79 6.24
N GLY A 121 -25.65 -2.60 6.83
CA GLY A 121 -25.62 -2.37 8.28
C GLY A 121 -24.22 -2.52 8.91
N LEU A 122 -23.16 -2.54 8.11
CA LEU A 122 -21.78 -2.76 8.55
C LEU A 122 -21.23 -1.59 9.40
N ASP A 123 -21.90 -0.43 9.38
CA ASP A 123 -21.58 0.73 10.21
C ASP A 123 -22.02 0.61 11.67
N GLN A 124 -22.94 -0.33 11.94
CA GLN A 124 -23.54 -0.53 13.26
C GLN A 124 -23.30 -1.95 13.80
N MET A 125 -22.96 -2.91 12.94
CA MET A 125 -22.68 -4.29 13.34
C MET A 125 -21.46 -4.41 14.25
N GLY A 126 -21.56 -5.32 15.23
CA GLY A 126 -20.41 -5.73 16.03
C GLY A 126 -19.37 -6.50 15.20
N PRO A 127 -18.13 -6.65 15.70
CA PRO A 127 -17.05 -7.33 14.98
C PRO A 127 -17.39 -8.76 14.54
N ASP A 128 -18.02 -9.55 15.41
CA ASP A 128 -18.34 -10.96 15.11
C ASP A 128 -19.46 -11.10 14.06
N ASP A 129 -20.47 -10.23 14.12
CA ASP A 129 -21.55 -10.19 13.12
C ASP A 129 -21.04 -9.71 11.77
N THR A 130 -20.13 -8.73 11.78
CA THR A 130 -19.42 -8.27 10.58
C THR A 130 -18.68 -9.42 9.92
N VAL A 131 -17.88 -10.18 10.67
CA VAL A 131 -17.16 -11.35 10.16
C VAL A 131 -18.11 -12.37 9.55
N ARG A 132 -19.16 -12.76 10.27
CA ARG A 132 -20.15 -13.74 9.76
C ARG A 132 -20.83 -13.27 8.48
N LEU A 133 -21.16 -11.98 8.38
CA LEU A 133 -21.75 -11.43 7.15
C LEU A 133 -20.76 -11.50 5.99
N LEU A 134 -19.51 -11.08 6.20
CA LEU A 134 -18.48 -11.09 5.16
C LEU A 134 -18.12 -12.52 4.72
N GLU A 135 -18.08 -13.49 5.63
CA GLU A 135 -17.89 -14.91 5.30
C GLU A 135 -19.02 -15.46 4.44
N ARG A 136 -20.27 -15.03 4.67
CA ARG A 136 -21.40 -15.41 3.82
C ARG A 136 -21.32 -14.77 2.43
N ILE A 137 -20.96 -13.49 2.36
CA ILE A 137 -20.83 -12.77 1.08
C ILE A 137 -19.74 -13.41 0.22
N PHE A 138 -18.58 -13.73 0.82
CA PHE A 138 -17.42 -14.26 0.11
C PHE A 138 -17.24 -15.78 0.24
N ALA A 139 -18.33 -16.52 0.48
CA ALA A 139 -18.27 -17.96 0.76
C ALA A 139 -17.56 -18.75 -0.35
N ASP A 140 -17.81 -18.40 -1.61
CA ASP A 140 -17.24 -19.08 -2.77
C ASP A 140 -15.71 -18.86 -2.90
N GLN A 141 -15.23 -17.66 -2.57
CA GLN A 141 -13.81 -17.31 -2.61
C GLN A 141 -13.05 -17.88 -1.40
N LEU A 142 -13.69 -17.87 -0.23
CA LEU A 142 -13.13 -18.43 1.00
C LEU A 142 -13.07 -19.96 0.98
N ARG A 143 -13.97 -20.62 0.22
CA ARG A 143 -14.01 -22.09 0.08
C ARG A 143 -14.05 -22.82 1.42
N GLY A 144 -14.84 -22.28 2.36
CA GLY A 144 -14.95 -22.81 3.72
C GLY A 144 -13.86 -22.36 4.68
N GLY A 145 -12.92 -21.50 4.26
CA GLY A 145 -12.02 -20.80 5.16
C GLY A 145 -12.73 -19.72 5.99
N SER A 146 -12.13 -19.37 7.11
CA SER A 146 -12.64 -18.36 8.05
C SER A 146 -11.87 -17.05 7.94
N LEU A 147 -12.54 -15.95 8.29
CA LEU A 147 -11.93 -14.64 8.44
C LEU A 147 -11.39 -14.45 9.86
N ILE A 148 -10.22 -13.83 9.95
CA ILE A 148 -9.52 -13.53 11.19
C ILE A 148 -9.62 -12.03 11.43
N SER A 149 -10.47 -11.64 12.38
CA SER A 149 -10.71 -10.23 12.73
C SER A 149 -9.83 -9.71 13.85
N HIS A 150 -9.05 -10.55 14.53
CA HIS A 150 -8.16 -10.10 15.59
C HIS A 150 -6.72 -10.00 15.09
N SER A 151 -6.15 -8.81 15.17
CA SER A 151 -4.74 -8.56 14.86
C SER A 151 -4.11 -7.74 15.97
N ARG A 152 -2.96 -8.19 16.47
CA ARG A 152 -2.18 -7.48 17.51
C ARG A 152 -3.00 -7.15 18.77
N GLY A 153 -3.85 -8.08 19.20
CA GLY A 153 -4.66 -7.94 20.42
C GLY A 153 -5.84 -6.96 20.33
N LYS A 154 -6.14 -6.43 19.13
CA LYS A 154 -7.30 -5.56 18.90
C LYS A 154 -8.21 -6.17 17.84
N PRO A 155 -9.55 -6.02 17.98
CA PRO A 155 -10.46 -6.35 16.90
C PRO A 155 -10.24 -5.40 15.72
N ALA A 156 -10.35 -5.92 14.52
CA ALA A 156 -10.38 -5.14 13.29
C ALA A 156 -11.61 -4.24 13.31
N ALA A 157 -11.43 -3.02 12.80
CA ALA A 157 -12.49 -2.04 12.72
C ALA A 157 -12.57 -1.50 11.30
N TRP A 158 -13.79 -1.14 10.90
CA TRP A 158 -14.00 -0.34 9.69
C TRP A 158 -13.36 1.03 9.87
N GLN A 159 -12.64 1.46 8.86
CA GLN A 159 -11.96 2.76 8.84
C GLN A 159 -11.94 3.32 7.43
N ARG A 160 -11.63 4.61 7.32
CA ARG A 160 -11.41 5.28 6.03
C ARG A 160 -9.94 5.62 5.90
N PHE A 161 -9.43 5.52 4.68
CA PHE A 161 -8.01 5.74 4.44
C PHE A 161 -7.66 7.21 4.69
N THR A 162 -6.79 7.45 5.66
CA THR A 162 -6.29 8.80 5.96
C THR A 162 -5.23 9.18 4.95
N GLN A 163 -5.50 10.25 4.19
CA GLN A 163 -4.58 10.84 3.23
C GLN A 163 -3.88 12.03 3.90
N VAL A 164 -2.60 11.85 4.22
CA VAL A 164 -1.75 12.91 4.73
C VAL A 164 -0.97 13.53 3.57
N TYR A 165 -1.09 14.85 3.45
CA TYR A 165 -0.28 15.69 2.60
C TYR A 165 0.43 16.73 3.48
N ASN A 166 1.69 17.02 3.19
CA ASN A 166 2.42 18.12 3.79
C ASN A 166 2.97 18.98 2.66
N GLN A 167 2.97 20.31 2.85
CA GLN A 167 3.53 21.24 1.87
C GLN A 167 5.06 21.22 1.87
N THR A 168 5.66 20.97 3.04
CA THR A 168 7.08 20.69 3.23
C THR A 168 7.22 19.59 4.28
N TRP A 169 8.29 18.80 4.21
CA TRP A 169 8.62 17.77 5.19
C TRP A 169 9.59 18.26 6.26
N LEU A 170 9.90 19.55 6.27
CA LEU A 170 10.90 20.16 7.14
C LEU A 170 10.27 21.14 8.12
N HIS A 171 10.78 21.12 9.34
CA HIS A 171 10.55 22.17 10.32
C HIS A 171 11.80 22.27 11.21
N GLU A 172 12.57 23.36 11.07
CA GLU A 172 13.86 23.51 11.76
C GLU A 172 14.81 22.33 11.48
N ASN A 173 15.28 21.64 12.53
CA ASN A 173 16.09 20.42 12.44
C ASN A 173 15.23 19.14 12.46
N VAL A 174 13.93 19.22 12.19
CA VAL A 174 12.99 18.09 12.16
C VAL A 174 12.61 17.76 10.72
N VAL A 175 12.70 16.48 10.35
CA VAL A 175 12.32 15.97 9.03
C VAL A 175 11.33 14.81 9.13
N LEU A 176 10.26 14.85 8.34
CA LEU A 176 9.29 13.76 8.23
C LEU A 176 9.70 12.76 7.14
N ILE A 177 9.55 11.46 7.39
CA ILE A 177 9.70 10.41 6.36
C ILE A 177 8.58 9.35 6.42
N GLY A 178 8.39 8.61 5.33
CA GLY A 178 7.40 7.53 5.24
C GLY A 178 5.97 8.03 5.47
N ASP A 179 5.14 7.21 6.11
CA ASP A 179 3.73 7.56 6.34
C ASP A 179 3.55 8.78 7.27
N ALA A 180 4.58 9.21 8.00
CA ALA A 180 4.54 10.48 8.72
C ALA A 180 4.52 11.66 7.76
N ALA A 181 5.34 11.61 6.69
CA ALA A 181 5.42 12.64 5.66
C ALA A 181 4.31 12.53 4.61
N HIS A 182 3.97 11.32 4.18
CA HIS A 182 2.96 11.11 3.15
C HIS A 182 2.42 9.68 3.19
N THR A 183 1.11 9.54 3.29
CA THR A 183 0.46 8.21 3.27
C THR A 183 0.18 7.78 1.84
N THR A 184 0.41 6.51 1.54
CA THR A 184 0.12 5.92 0.22
C THR A 184 -0.98 4.87 0.30
N HIS A 185 -2.03 5.01 -0.54
CA HIS A 185 -3.15 4.08 -0.55
C HIS A 185 -2.70 2.64 -0.81
N PHE A 186 -3.23 1.68 -0.04
CA PHE A 186 -2.78 0.28 -0.05
C PHE A 186 -3.01 -0.44 -1.40
N THR A 187 -3.88 0.10 -2.25
CA THR A 187 -4.20 -0.47 -3.58
C THR A 187 -3.04 -0.52 -4.56
N ILE A 188 -1.95 0.21 -4.28
CA ILE A 188 -0.71 0.16 -5.08
C ILE A 188 0.42 -0.62 -4.40
N GLY A 189 0.21 -1.12 -3.17
CA GLY A 189 1.15 -1.99 -2.44
C GLY A 189 2.56 -1.43 -2.28
N SER A 190 2.72 -0.10 -2.22
CA SER A 190 4.04 0.56 -2.31
C SER A 190 4.45 1.35 -1.06
N GLY A 191 3.65 1.40 0.00
CA GLY A 191 3.94 2.23 1.19
C GLY A 191 5.33 1.95 1.80
N THR A 192 5.64 0.69 2.11
CA THR A 192 6.96 0.30 2.64
C THR A 192 8.11 0.65 1.69
N ARG A 193 7.89 0.48 0.37
CA ARG A 193 8.90 0.83 -0.64
C ARG A 193 9.19 2.33 -0.62
N LEU A 194 8.15 3.17 -0.55
CA LEU A 194 8.31 4.62 -0.55
C LEU A 194 8.96 5.11 0.73
N ALA A 195 8.57 4.57 1.90
CA ALA A 195 9.24 4.90 3.16
C ALA A 195 10.74 4.54 3.16
N MET A 196 11.12 3.42 2.55
CA MET A 196 12.54 3.07 2.39
C MET A 196 13.25 3.99 1.40
N LEU A 197 12.58 4.43 0.33
CA LEU A 197 13.14 5.40 -0.61
C LEU A 197 13.38 6.75 0.08
N ASP A 198 12.46 7.22 0.92
CA ASP A 198 12.64 8.46 1.68
C ASP A 198 13.91 8.39 2.53
N ALA A 199 14.10 7.29 3.27
CA ALA A 199 15.28 7.10 4.11
C ALA A 199 16.58 7.06 3.29
N ILE A 200 16.57 6.43 2.11
CA ILE A 200 17.74 6.36 1.21
C ILE A 200 18.06 7.75 0.64
N VAL A 201 17.06 8.50 0.17
CA VAL A 201 17.27 9.84 -0.40
C VAL A 201 17.75 10.80 0.68
N LEU A 202 17.14 10.79 1.87
CA LEU A 202 17.59 11.59 3.01
C LEU A 202 19.06 11.30 3.34
N ALA A 203 19.42 10.02 3.49
CA ALA A 203 20.80 9.62 3.78
C ALA A 203 21.78 10.08 2.68
N GLN A 204 21.39 10.01 1.41
CA GLN A 204 22.22 10.47 0.29
C GLN A 204 22.40 11.99 0.31
N CYS A 205 21.34 12.76 0.52
CA CYS A 205 21.42 14.22 0.64
C CYS A 205 22.32 14.64 1.80
N LEU A 206 22.23 13.96 2.96
CA LEU A 206 23.09 14.22 4.11
C LEU A 206 24.57 13.86 3.84
N PHE A 207 24.83 12.86 2.99
CA PHE A 207 26.19 12.46 2.63
C PHE A 207 26.83 13.40 1.61
N ASP A 208 26.06 13.86 0.62
CA ASP A 208 26.58 14.67 -0.49
C ASP A 208 26.79 16.15 -0.14
N HIS A 209 26.09 16.64 0.89
CA HIS A 209 26.15 18.03 1.30
C HIS A 209 26.94 18.20 2.61
N GLY A 210 27.85 19.18 2.64
CA GLY A 210 28.57 19.55 3.87
C GLY A 210 27.78 20.48 4.81
N ASP A 211 26.61 20.95 4.39
CA ASP A 211 25.71 21.82 5.16
C ASP A 211 24.34 21.14 5.33
N MET A 212 23.90 21.00 6.58
CA MET A 212 22.64 20.31 6.93
C MET A 212 21.42 21.00 6.32
N THR A 213 21.39 22.34 6.33
CA THR A 213 20.25 23.10 5.81
C THR A 213 20.08 22.87 4.31
N ALA A 214 21.19 22.90 3.57
CA ALA A 214 21.20 22.59 2.15
C ALA A 214 20.78 21.13 1.87
N ALA A 215 21.26 20.17 2.66
CA ALA A 215 20.90 18.76 2.53
C ALA A 215 19.39 18.52 2.70
N LEU A 216 18.80 19.08 3.77
CA LEU A 216 17.38 18.92 4.06
C LEU A 216 16.50 19.58 3.00
N LYS A 217 16.88 20.77 2.53
CA LYS A 217 16.16 21.44 1.45
C LYS A 217 16.17 20.62 0.15
N GLU A 218 17.33 20.06 -0.23
CA GLU A 218 17.43 19.18 -1.40
C GLU A 218 16.56 17.92 -1.21
N PHE A 219 16.55 17.34 0.00
CA PHE A 219 15.69 16.20 0.32
C PHE A 219 14.19 16.53 0.15
N ASP A 220 13.74 17.68 0.65
CA ASP A 220 12.34 18.12 0.52
C ASP A 220 11.95 18.30 -0.96
N GLU A 221 12.80 18.97 -1.74
CA GLU A 221 12.57 19.23 -3.16
C GLU A 221 12.60 17.93 -4.01
N GLN A 222 13.63 17.09 -3.83
CA GLN A 222 13.76 15.81 -4.54
C GLN A 222 12.68 14.82 -4.14
N GLY A 223 12.38 14.71 -2.85
CA GLY A 223 11.37 13.82 -2.29
C GLY A 223 10.01 14.10 -2.91
N HIS A 224 9.58 15.37 -2.90
CA HIS A 224 8.35 15.79 -3.55
C HIS A 224 8.33 15.49 -5.05
N ALA A 225 9.46 15.63 -5.76
CA ALA A 225 9.54 15.35 -7.20
C ALA A 225 9.45 13.84 -7.52
N GLN A 226 10.20 13.01 -6.80
CA GLN A 226 10.29 11.57 -7.03
C GLN A 226 9.00 10.85 -6.64
N LEU A 227 8.37 11.27 -5.54
CA LEU A 227 7.18 10.61 -5.00
C LEU A 227 5.89 11.07 -5.67
N ARG A 228 5.89 12.22 -6.38
CA ARG A 228 4.70 12.76 -7.06
C ARG A 228 4.01 11.74 -7.95
N LEU A 229 4.78 10.97 -8.72
CA LEU A 229 4.22 9.95 -9.63
C LEU A 229 3.57 8.81 -8.85
N ALA A 230 4.21 8.33 -7.78
CA ALA A 230 3.69 7.25 -6.96
C ALA A 230 2.43 7.69 -6.19
N GLN A 231 2.44 8.89 -5.61
CA GLN A 231 1.29 9.47 -4.92
C GLN A 231 0.12 9.73 -5.87
N THR A 232 0.40 10.25 -7.07
CA THR A 232 -0.63 10.44 -8.11
C THR A 232 -1.22 9.09 -8.49
N ALA A 233 -0.40 8.07 -8.76
CA ALA A 233 -0.86 6.74 -9.09
C ALA A 233 -1.69 6.09 -7.96
N ALA A 234 -1.34 6.35 -6.69
CA ALA A 234 -2.11 5.92 -5.53
C ALA A 234 -3.47 6.60 -5.47
N ARG A 235 -3.52 7.92 -5.63
CA ARG A 235 -4.76 8.71 -5.65
C ARG A 235 -5.67 8.31 -6.81
N THR A 236 -5.12 8.14 -8.01
CA THR A 236 -5.90 7.67 -9.18
C THR A 236 -6.43 6.25 -8.93
N SER A 237 -5.61 5.36 -8.35
CA SER A 237 -6.07 4.01 -8.02
C SER A 237 -7.19 4.03 -6.97
N MET A 238 -7.06 4.83 -5.91
CA MET A 238 -8.08 4.95 -4.88
C MET A 238 -9.37 5.54 -5.45
N ALA A 239 -9.28 6.62 -6.23
CA ALA A 239 -10.44 7.21 -6.90
C ALA A 239 -11.14 6.23 -7.85
N TRP A 240 -10.40 5.31 -8.48
CA TRP A 240 -10.99 4.23 -9.28
C TRP A 240 -11.81 3.28 -8.41
N PHE A 241 -11.29 2.84 -7.25
CA PHE A 241 -12.02 2.00 -6.30
C PHE A 241 -13.25 2.69 -5.69
N GLU A 242 -13.17 4.00 -5.45
CA GLU A 242 -14.30 4.82 -4.98
C GLU A 242 -15.43 4.98 -6.02
N ASN A 243 -15.18 4.61 -7.29
CA ASN A 243 -16.13 4.70 -8.39
C ASN A 243 -16.21 3.38 -9.19
N VAL A 244 -16.11 2.24 -8.50
CA VAL A 244 -16.20 0.88 -9.11
C VAL A 244 -17.53 0.65 -9.80
N ASP A 245 -18.62 1.19 -9.25
CA ASP A 245 -19.97 1.21 -9.83
C ASP A 245 -19.99 1.63 -11.31
N ARG A 246 -19.17 2.61 -11.72
CA ARG A 246 -19.07 3.07 -13.12
C ARG A 246 -18.49 2.02 -14.08
N TYR A 247 -17.89 0.97 -13.54
CA TYR A 247 -17.23 -0.09 -14.29
C TYR A 247 -17.90 -1.45 -14.10
N ALA A 248 -18.70 -1.63 -13.06
CA ALA A 248 -19.18 -2.94 -12.63
C ALA A 248 -20.12 -3.61 -13.65
N ASP A 249 -20.95 -2.84 -14.38
CA ASP A 249 -21.83 -3.35 -15.44
C ASP A 249 -21.09 -3.80 -16.72
N ARG A 250 -19.76 -3.66 -16.76
CA ARG A 250 -18.97 -4.03 -17.93
C ARG A 250 -18.70 -5.54 -17.92
N ASN A 251 -18.51 -6.11 -19.11
CA ASN A 251 -18.01 -7.48 -19.19
C ASN A 251 -16.63 -7.62 -18.54
N ALA A 252 -16.29 -8.83 -18.11
CA ALA A 252 -15.05 -9.12 -17.37
C ALA A 252 -13.77 -8.65 -18.09
N VAL A 253 -13.73 -8.68 -19.43
CA VAL A 253 -12.55 -8.25 -20.20
C VAL A 253 -12.35 -6.73 -20.09
N ASP A 254 -13.43 -5.98 -20.17
CA ASP A 254 -13.41 -4.51 -20.09
C ASP A 254 -13.19 -4.04 -18.66
N PHE A 255 -13.81 -4.71 -17.68
CA PHE A 255 -13.58 -4.46 -16.27
C PHE A 255 -12.11 -4.70 -15.89
N THR A 256 -11.54 -5.84 -16.27
CA THR A 256 -10.13 -6.15 -15.98
C THR A 256 -9.17 -5.18 -16.64
N PHE A 257 -9.48 -4.66 -17.84
CA PHE A 257 -8.67 -3.62 -18.47
C PHE A 257 -8.75 -2.30 -17.70
N ALA A 258 -9.95 -1.86 -17.32
CA ALA A 258 -10.15 -0.65 -16.54
C ALA A 258 -9.40 -0.73 -15.20
N MET A 259 -9.51 -1.87 -14.51
CA MET A 259 -8.79 -2.13 -13.27
C MET A 259 -7.27 -2.14 -13.50
N ALA A 260 -6.75 -2.79 -14.54
CA ALA A 260 -5.31 -2.81 -14.82
C ALA A 260 -4.76 -1.41 -15.17
N GLY A 261 -5.58 -0.54 -15.74
CA GLY A 261 -5.25 0.85 -16.07
C GLY A 261 -5.48 1.86 -14.94
N ARG A 262 -5.95 1.44 -13.76
CA ARG A 262 -6.39 2.36 -12.68
C ARG A 262 -5.34 3.33 -12.13
N HIS A 263 -4.06 3.12 -12.43
CA HIS A 263 -2.97 3.99 -11.98
C HIS A 263 -2.74 5.22 -12.87
N GLY A 264 -3.44 5.31 -14.02
CA GLY A 264 -3.31 6.45 -14.93
C GLY A 264 -3.77 6.13 -16.36
N LEU A 265 -3.86 7.17 -17.19
CA LEU A 265 -4.34 7.05 -18.57
C LEU A 265 -3.51 6.03 -19.37
N GLN A 266 -4.20 5.07 -19.97
CA GLN A 266 -3.59 4.10 -20.87
C GLN A 266 -3.78 4.57 -22.31
N PRO A 267 -2.75 4.51 -23.18
CA PRO A 267 -2.92 4.84 -24.58
C PRO A 267 -3.91 3.86 -25.25
N PRO A 268 -4.72 4.30 -26.24
CA PRO A 268 -5.83 3.51 -26.79
C PRO A 268 -5.42 2.14 -27.34
N TRP A 269 -4.20 2.01 -27.88
CA TRP A 269 -3.69 0.74 -28.42
C TRP A 269 -3.52 -0.35 -27.35
N ARG A 270 -3.34 0.01 -26.07
CA ARG A 270 -3.22 -0.98 -24.98
C ARG A 270 -4.49 -1.79 -24.80
N TYR A 271 -5.65 -1.18 -25.01
CA TYR A 271 -6.93 -1.90 -24.96
C TYR A 271 -7.03 -2.93 -26.10
N GLN A 272 -6.62 -2.55 -27.32
CA GLN A 272 -6.58 -3.50 -28.44
C GLN A 272 -5.61 -4.64 -28.17
N GLN A 273 -4.43 -4.35 -27.63
CA GLN A 273 -3.48 -5.39 -27.22
C GLN A 273 -4.04 -6.30 -26.12
N HIS A 274 -4.77 -5.75 -25.14
CA HIS A 274 -5.45 -6.52 -24.10
C HIS A 274 -6.49 -7.47 -24.69
N ARG A 275 -7.35 -6.99 -25.59
CA ARG A 275 -8.32 -7.82 -26.32
C ARG A 275 -7.67 -8.93 -27.12
N ILE A 276 -6.60 -8.62 -27.85
CA ILE A 276 -5.80 -9.61 -28.60
C ILE A 276 -5.26 -10.68 -27.65
N ASN A 277 -4.80 -10.30 -26.46
CA ASN A 277 -4.32 -11.23 -25.44
C ASN A 277 -5.43 -12.07 -24.79
N GLN A 278 -6.71 -11.78 -24.99
CA GLN A 278 -7.78 -12.67 -24.55
C GLN A 278 -7.89 -13.93 -25.43
N ASN A 279 -7.32 -13.90 -26.64
CA ASN A 279 -7.25 -15.09 -27.49
C ASN A 279 -6.21 -16.10 -26.97
N LEU A 280 -6.65 -17.33 -26.71
CA LEU A 280 -5.80 -18.41 -26.17
C LEU A 280 -4.61 -18.76 -27.07
N LEU A 281 -4.78 -18.74 -28.40
CA LEU A 281 -3.71 -19.05 -29.34
C LEU A 281 -2.63 -17.96 -29.32
N VAL A 282 -3.05 -16.70 -29.23
CA VAL A 282 -2.12 -15.57 -29.11
C VAL A 282 -1.33 -15.66 -27.79
N ARG A 283 -2.00 -16.01 -26.68
CA ARG A 283 -1.33 -16.23 -25.38
C ARG A 283 -0.30 -17.36 -25.45
N LYS A 284 -0.67 -18.50 -26.03
CA LYS A 284 0.25 -19.64 -26.23
C LYS A 284 1.45 -19.24 -27.09
N GLY A 285 1.22 -18.58 -28.22
CA GLY A 285 2.27 -18.09 -29.12
C GLY A 285 3.23 -17.12 -28.43
N LYS A 286 2.71 -16.12 -27.70
CA LYS A 286 3.54 -15.18 -26.93
C LYS A 286 4.33 -15.87 -25.82
N ARG A 287 3.73 -16.84 -25.11
CA ARG A 287 4.43 -17.60 -24.07
C ARG A 287 5.60 -18.39 -24.66
N LEU A 288 5.39 -19.06 -25.79
CA LEU A 288 6.43 -19.80 -26.52
C LEU A 288 7.55 -18.87 -27.00
N ALA A 289 7.20 -17.72 -27.60
CA ALA A 289 8.17 -16.72 -28.03
C ALA A 289 9.01 -16.19 -26.85
N GLY A 290 8.36 -15.91 -25.71
CA GLY A 290 9.04 -15.47 -24.49
C GLY A 290 9.95 -16.53 -23.89
N VAL A 291 9.55 -17.81 -23.91
CA VAL A 291 10.40 -18.94 -23.52
C VAL A 291 11.61 -19.02 -24.44
N GLY A 292 11.42 -18.95 -25.76
CA GLY A 292 12.51 -18.96 -26.74
C GLY A 292 13.48 -17.80 -26.58
N GLN A 293 12.99 -16.58 -26.30
CA GLN A 293 13.83 -15.42 -26.04
C GLN A 293 14.64 -15.57 -24.75
N ARG A 294 14.03 -16.07 -23.66
CA ARG A 294 14.76 -16.34 -22.41
C ARG A 294 15.83 -17.39 -22.63
N TRP A 295 15.51 -18.45 -23.37
CA TRP A 295 16.46 -19.49 -23.75
C TRP A 295 17.64 -18.94 -24.55
N LEU A 296 17.38 -18.11 -25.57
CA LEU A 296 18.42 -17.46 -26.37
C LEU A 296 19.32 -16.56 -25.50
N ARG A 297 18.73 -15.79 -24.57
CA ARG A 297 19.48 -14.92 -23.66
C ARG A 297 20.33 -15.73 -22.68
N ALA A 298 19.80 -16.82 -22.12
CA ALA A 298 20.55 -17.73 -21.25
C ALA A 298 21.74 -18.34 -22.00
N ARG A 299 21.52 -18.81 -23.24
CA ARG A 299 22.60 -19.30 -24.11
C ARG A 299 23.68 -18.26 -24.38
N ARG A 300 23.30 -17.00 -24.66
CA ARG A 300 24.26 -15.90 -24.86
C ARG A 300 25.07 -15.57 -23.60
N ARG A 301 24.55 -15.86 -22.40
CA ARG A 301 25.25 -15.70 -21.12
C ARG A 301 26.05 -16.94 -20.69
N GLY A 302 26.07 -18.01 -21.50
CA GLY A 302 26.76 -19.26 -21.16
C GLY A 302 26.03 -20.10 -20.10
N GLU A 303 24.77 -19.79 -19.78
CA GLU A 303 23.97 -20.54 -18.81
C GLU A 303 23.41 -21.81 -19.46
N SER A 304 23.51 -22.96 -18.77
CA SER A 304 22.81 -24.18 -19.17
C SER A 304 21.31 -24.01 -18.92
N TRP A 305 20.49 -24.18 -19.95
CA TRP A 305 19.04 -24.12 -19.79
C TRP A 305 18.53 -25.37 -19.07
N ARG A 306 17.98 -25.21 -17.85
CA ARG A 306 17.17 -26.21 -17.15
C ARG A 306 15.73 -25.72 -17.06
#